data_AF-A0A7K0ZPI2-F1
#
_entry.id   AF-A0A7K0ZPI2-F1
#
_cell.length_a   1.000
_cell.length_b   1.000
_cell.length_c   1.000
_cell.angle_alpha   90.00
_cell.angle_beta   90.00
_cell.angle_gamma   90.00
#
_symmetry.space_group_name_H-M   'P 1'
#
loop_
_entity.id
_entity.type
_entity.pdbx_description
1 polymer ?
#
loop_
_entity_poly.entity_id
_entity_poly.type
_entity_poly.pdbx_seq_one_letter_code
_entity_poly.pdbx_strand_id
1 'polypeptide(L)'
;MANIKSQKKRILTNAKAQDRNKAVKSELRTRIRTATASLGTPEGEADIRLAIKRIDMAAAKGIIHPNSAARRKSRLMRHANAAK
;
A
#
# COMPACT_ATOMS: atom_id res chain seq x y z
N MET A 1 16.09 -23.73 12.02
CA MET A 1 17.10 -23.02 12.84
C MET A 1 18.29 -22.69 11.95
N ALA A 2 18.75 -21.44 11.93
CA ALA A 2 19.94 -21.07 11.16
C ALA A 2 21.19 -21.34 11.99
N ASN A 3 22.12 -22.14 11.46
CA ASN A 3 23.33 -22.52 12.19
C ASN A 3 24.52 -21.58 11.86
N ILE A 4 24.51 -20.98 10.67
CA ILE A 4 25.54 -20.06 10.21
C ILE A 4 25.27 -18.64 10.75
N LYS A 5 26.32 -17.95 11.25
CA LYS A 5 26.22 -16.60 11.83
C LYS A 5 25.53 -15.59 10.89
N SER A 6 25.89 -15.60 9.61
CA SER A 6 25.29 -14.74 8.59
C SER A 6 23.80 -15.00 8.40
N GLN A 7 23.37 -16.26 8.45
CA GLN A 7 21.96 -16.64 8.32
C GLN A 7 21.16 -16.20 9.55
N LYS A 8 21.68 -16.38 10.78
CA LYS A 8 21.04 -15.87 12.01
C LYS A 8 20.80 -14.35 11.91
N LYS A 9 21.80 -13.61 11.41
CA LYS A 9 21.67 -12.16 11.15
C LYS A 9 20.59 -11.85 10.12
N ARG A 10 20.53 -12.59 9.01
CA ARG A 10 19.52 -12.41 7.96
C ARG A 10 18.10 -12.62 8.48
N ILE A 11 17.87 -13.63 9.32
CA ILE A 11 16.56 -13.87 9.94
C ILE A 11 16.10 -12.64 10.74
N LEU A 12 16.98 -12.10 11.59
CA LEU A 12 16.66 -10.92 12.40
C LEU A 12 16.37 -9.68 11.56
N THR A 13 17.16 -9.42 10.51
CA THR A 13 16.92 -8.27 9.62
C THR A 13 15.65 -8.42 8.80
N ASN A 14 15.35 -9.65 8.36
CA ASN A 14 14.16 -9.95 7.57
C ASN A 14 12.89 -9.79 8.39
N ALA A 15 12.88 -10.24 9.66
CA ALA A 15 11.75 -10.05 10.56
C ALA A 15 11.42 -8.55 10.74
N LYS A 16 12.43 -7.72 11.03
CA LYS A 16 12.26 -6.25 11.15
C LYS A 16 11.75 -5.60 9.85
N ALA A 17 12.18 -6.08 8.69
CA ALA A 17 11.68 -5.59 7.41
C ALA A 17 10.24 -6.05 7.14
N GLN A 18 9.92 -7.30 7.49
CA GLN A 18 8.60 -7.89 7.33
C GLN A 18 7.56 -7.15 8.16
N ASP A 19 7.85 -6.82 9.42
CA ASP A 19 6.91 -6.10 10.30
C ASP A 19 6.59 -4.70 9.76
N ARG A 20 7.61 -3.96 9.32
CA ARG A 20 7.41 -2.64 8.67
C ARG A 20 6.58 -2.77 7.39
N ASN A 21 6.88 -3.75 6.55
CA ASN A 21 6.15 -3.97 5.30
C ASN A 21 4.71 -4.42 5.56
N LYS A 22 4.47 -5.20 6.61
CA LYS A 22 3.13 -5.63 7.03
C LYS A 22 2.28 -4.43 7.41
N ALA A 23 2.81 -3.52 8.23
CA ALA A 23 2.11 -2.30 8.65
C ALA A 23 1.76 -1.39 7.46
N VAL A 24 2.70 -1.18 6.53
CA VAL A 24 2.43 -0.36 5.32
C VAL A 24 1.38 -1.04 4.43
N LYS A 25 1.46 -2.36 4.25
CA LYS A 25 0.48 -3.11 3.44
C LYS A 25 -0.91 -3.08 4.06
N SER A 26 -1.04 -3.17 5.38
CA SER A 26 -2.34 -3.06 6.07
C SER A 26 -2.90 -1.65 5.97
N GLU A 27 -2.08 -0.61 6.20
CA GLU A 27 -2.50 0.79 6.04
C GLU A 27 -3.04 1.03 4.62
N LEU A 28 -2.28 0.59 3.61
CA LEU A 28 -2.66 0.79 2.21
C LEU A 28 -3.98 0.10 1.86
N ARG A 29 -4.24 -1.11 2.37
CA ARG A 29 -5.53 -1.80 2.17
C ARG A 29 -6.68 -1.00 2.80
N THR A 30 -6.48 -0.49 4.02
CA THR A 30 -7.48 0.33 4.70
C THR A 30 -7.78 1.60 3.93
N ARG A 31 -6.74 2.35 3.51
CA ARG A 31 -6.92 3.61 2.76
C ARG A 31 -7.64 3.41 1.43
N ILE A 32 -7.33 2.34 0.70
CA ILE A 32 -8.06 2.00 -0.53
C ILE A 32 -9.53 1.72 -0.23
N ARG A 33 -9.82 0.93 0.82
CA ARG A 33 -11.20 0.61 1.21
C ARG A 33 -11.99 1.86 1.63
N THR A 34 -11.37 2.75 2.41
CA THR A 34 -11.97 4.03 2.80
C THR A 34 -12.26 4.88 1.56
N ALA A 35 -11.28 5.06 0.67
CA ALA A 35 -11.46 5.85 -0.54
C ALA A 35 -12.55 5.31 -1.48
N THR A 36 -12.74 3.99 -1.54
CA THR A 36 -13.85 3.40 -2.30
C THR A 36 -15.21 3.55 -1.61
N ALA A 37 -15.24 3.63 -0.28
CA ALA A 37 -16.49 3.78 0.48
C ALA A 37 -16.97 5.24 0.51
N SER A 38 -16.03 6.20 0.55
CA SER A 38 -16.31 7.64 0.52
C SER A 38 -16.65 8.17 -0.90
N LEU A 39 -16.85 7.30 -1.89
CA LEU A 39 -17.21 7.73 -3.25
C LEU A 39 -18.59 8.40 -3.25
N GLY A 40 -18.68 9.60 -3.81
CA GLY A 40 -19.91 10.40 -3.81
C GLY A 40 -20.16 11.20 -2.53
N THR A 41 -19.28 11.11 -1.52
CA THR A 41 -19.30 12.01 -0.36
C THR A 41 -18.37 13.21 -0.57
N PRO A 42 -18.54 14.32 0.19
CA PRO A 42 -17.63 15.46 0.14
C PRO A 42 -16.17 15.09 0.47
N GLU A 43 -15.93 14.09 1.33
CA GLU A 43 -14.57 13.66 1.70
C GLU A 43 -13.91 12.74 0.66
N GLY A 44 -14.67 12.19 -0.28
CA GLY A 44 -14.20 11.17 -1.23
C GLY A 44 -12.96 11.58 -2.02
N GLU A 45 -12.91 12.83 -2.50
CA GLU A 45 -11.75 13.30 -3.24
C GLU A 45 -10.47 13.37 -2.38
N ALA A 46 -10.59 13.78 -1.12
CA ALA A 46 -9.46 13.87 -0.20
C ALA A 46 -8.93 12.46 0.13
N ASP A 47 -9.83 11.51 0.37
CA ASP A 47 -9.47 10.11 0.63
C ASP A 47 -8.80 9.44 -0.58
N ILE A 48 -9.30 9.72 -1.79
CA ILE A 48 -8.69 9.26 -3.05
C ILE A 48 -7.26 9.81 -3.18
N ARG A 49 -7.08 11.12 -3.01
CA ARG A 49 -5.75 11.76 -3.11
C ARG A 49 -4.77 11.14 -2.10
N LEU A 50 -5.23 10.91 -0.86
CA LEU A 50 -4.41 10.29 0.18
C LEU A 50 -4.05 8.83 -0.14
N ALA A 51 -5.00 8.04 -0.65
CA ALA A 51 -4.76 6.67 -1.07
C ALA A 51 -3.74 6.59 -2.21
N ILE A 52 -3.86 7.46 -3.22
CA ILE A 52 -2.91 7.55 -4.34
C ILE A 52 -1.50 7.88 -3.83
N LYS A 53 -1.37 8.90 -2.98
CA LYS A 53 -0.09 9.29 -2.37
C LYS A 53 0.56 8.11 -1.65
N ARG A 54 -0.21 7.37 -0.86
CA ARG A 54 0.29 6.19 -0.10
C ARG A 54 0.70 5.04 -1.02
N ILE A 55 -0.03 4.81 -2.11
CA ILE A 55 0.33 3.81 -3.13
C ILE A 55 1.69 4.15 -3.77
N ASP A 56 1.89 5.39 -4.17
CA ASP A 56 3.12 5.82 -4.84
C ASP A 56 4.33 5.80 -3.90
N MET A 57 4.15 6.21 -2.64
CA MET A 57 5.21 6.08 -1.63
C MET A 57 5.57 4.61 -1.35
N ALA A 58 4.60 3.70 -1.36
CA ALA A 58 4.87 2.27 -1.17
C ALA A 58 5.63 1.66 -2.38
N ALA A 59 5.37 2.15 -3.59
CA ALA A 59 6.09 1.76 -4.79
C ALA A 59 7.54 2.29 -4.78
N ALA A 60 7.73 3.56 -4.45
CA ALA A 60 9.04 4.19 -4.34
C ALA A 60 9.94 3.49 -3.30
N LYS A 61 9.35 2.99 -2.20
CA LYS A 61 10.06 2.21 -1.18
C LYS A 61 10.25 0.73 -1.53
N GLY A 62 9.83 0.28 -2.72
CA GLY A 62 9.94 -1.11 -3.16
C GLY A 62 9.07 -2.10 -2.37
N ILE A 63 8.08 -1.62 -1.61
CA ILE A 63 7.19 -2.47 -0.79
C ILE A 63 6.13 -3.15 -1.67
N ILE A 64 5.73 -2.47 -2.74
CA ILE A 64 4.88 -3.01 -3.81
C ILE A 64 5.55 -2.77 -5.16
N HIS A 65 5.32 -3.69 -6.11
CA HIS A 65 5.82 -3.52 -7.47
C HIS A 65 5.17 -2.32 -8.17
N PRO A 66 5.88 -1.55 -9.01
CA PRO A 66 5.32 -0.40 -9.73
C PRO A 66 4.07 -0.76 -10.55
N ASN A 67 4.07 -1.93 -11.23
CA ASN A 67 2.87 -2.41 -11.94
C ASN A 67 1.67 -2.69 -11.01
N SER A 68 1.92 -3.11 -9.77
CA SER A 68 0.86 -3.29 -8.76
C SER A 68 0.29 -1.94 -8.32
N ALA A 69 1.17 -0.95 -8.14
CA ALA A 69 0.79 0.42 -7.83
C ALA A 69 -0.05 1.04 -8.96
N ALA A 70 0.42 0.95 -10.20
CA ALA A 70 -0.29 1.43 -11.39
C ALA A 70 -1.67 0.79 -11.53
N ARG A 71 -1.77 -0.54 -11.37
CA ARG A 71 -3.06 -1.26 -11.41
C ARG A 71 -4.03 -0.80 -10.33
N ARG A 72 -3.55 -0.56 -9.11
CA ARG A 72 -4.39 -0.08 -7.99
C ARG A 72 -4.87 1.34 -8.22
N LYS A 73 -4.00 2.25 -8.68
CA LYS A 73 -4.38 3.63 -9.06
C LYS A 73 -5.43 3.63 -10.16
N SER A 74 -5.19 2.88 -11.24
CA SER A 74 -6.11 2.78 -12.37
C SER A 74 -7.50 2.30 -11.95
N ARG A 75 -7.59 1.24 -11.13
CA ARG A 75 -8.88 0.74 -10.61
C ARG A 75 -9.60 1.78 -9.78
N LEU A 76 -8.89 2.43 -8.85
CA LEU A 76 -9.47 3.42 -7.95
C LEU A 76 -10.04 4.62 -8.73
N MET A 77 -9.27 5.14 -9.70
CA MET A 77 -9.73 6.25 -10.55
C MET A 77 -10.90 5.85 -11.46
N ARG A 78 -10.92 4.61 -11.96
CA ARG A 78 -12.06 4.11 -12.74
C ARG A 78 -13.34 4.10 -11.91
N HIS A 79 -13.27 3.67 -10.65
CA HIS A 79 -14.43 3.70 -9.75
C HIS A 79 -14.86 5.13 -9.43
N ALA A 80 -13.90 6.04 -9.18
CA ALA A 80 -14.21 7.44 -8.93
C ALA A 80 -14.89 8.11 -10.14
N ASN A 81 -14.42 7.84 -11.35
CA ASN A 81 -15.02 8.39 -12.58
C ASN A 81 -16.41 7.81 -12.87
N ALA A 82 -16.67 6.56 -12.51
CA ALA A 82 -17.98 5.94 -12.69
C ALA A 82 -19.02 6.40 -11.66
N ALA A 83 -18.58 6.91 -10.51
CA ALA A 83 -19.42 7.46 -9.45
C ALA A 83 -19.68 8.97 -9.61
N LYS A 84 -19.05 9.60 -10.60
CA LYS A 84 -19.23 11.00 -10.97
C LYS A 84 -20.34 11.13 -12.01
#